data_AF-A0AAN7Y9P5-F1
#
_entry.id   AF-A0AAN7Y9P5-F1
#
_cell.length_a   1.000
_cell.length_b   1.000
_cell.length_c   1.000
_cell.angle_alpha   90.00
_cell.angle_beta   90.00
_cell.angle_gamma   90.00
#
_symmetry.space_group_name_H-M   'P 1'
#
loop_
_entity.id
_entity.type
_entity.pdbx_description
1 polymer ?
#
loop_
_entity_poly.entity_id
_entity_poly.type
_entity_poly.pdbx_seq_one_letter_code
_entity_poly.pdbx_strand_id
1 'polypeptide(L)'
;MLRAVIAFKSKITALWIPDRVLIHFPKLRETTTRDPSLLQHFSYTGFVKVWEELKLEFESRFSDVIEQQNIFNFIENPFNMDVTSLTPSITQLCPGDRAALECEIVELQTNAILQAELKEGVGHFWSLVSEESFPTLKPLVQKVMSFFVSTYTCESTFSTMNIIKRKQRNRLTNAHLECLTVIATTNYKYNIKKVKAMQAMFRSSQY
;
A
#
# COMPACT_ATOMS: atom_id res chain seq x y z
N MET A 1 4.34 0.07 -1.31
CA MET A 1 3.81 0.94 -0.23
C MET A 1 4.83 1.06 0.90
N LEU A 2 5.22 -0.04 1.55
CA LEU A 2 6.32 -0.07 2.53
C LEU A 2 7.60 0.64 2.02
N ARG A 3 8.02 0.35 0.77
CA ARG A 3 9.16 1.05 0.14
C ARG A 3 9.04 2.58 0.12
N ALA A 4 7.84 3.13 -0.05
CA ALA A 4 7.63 4.57 -0.05
C ALA A 4 7.78 5.15 1.36
N VAL A 5 7.26 4.45 2.38
CA VAL A 5 7.43 4.80 3.80
C VAL A 5 8.91 4.75 4.19
N ILE A 6 9.59 3.64 3.87
CA ILE A 6 11.03 3.47 4.12
C ILE A 6 11.82 4.57 3.40
N ALA A 7 11.58 4.80 2.11
CA ALA A 7 12.30 5.82 1.35
C ALA A 7 12.10 7.22 1.93
N PHE A 8 10.88 7.55 2.37
CA PHE A 8 10.63 8.85 3.00
C PHE A 8 11.31 8.96 4.37
N LYS A 9 11.24 7.92 5.22
CA LYS A 9 11.97 7.86 6.49
C LYS A 9 13.48 8.04 6.28
N SER A 10 14.05 7.35 5.30
CA SER A 10 15.46 7.48 4.93
C SER A 10 15.79 8.90 4.47
N LYS A 11 14.92 9.53 3.65
CA LYS A 11 15.12 10.92 3.22
C LYS A 11 15.08 11.90 4.38
N ILE A 12 14.14 11.79 5.30
CA ILE A 12 14.08 12.63 6.50
C ILE A 12 15.34 12.45 7.35
N THR A 13 15.83 11.22 7.47
CA THR A 13 16.98 10.93 8.33
C THR A 13 18.30 11.37 7.70
N ALA A 14 18.47 11.18 6.39
CA ALA A 14 19.75 11.38 5.71
C ALA A 14 19.89 12.76 5.03
N LEU A 15 18.78 13.41 4.63
CA LEU A 15 18.81 14.63 3.80
C LEU A 15 18.50 15.91 4.58
N TRP A 16 18.64 15.89 5.90
CA TRP A 16 18.58 17.11 6.70
C TRP A 16 19.82 17.99 6.45
N ILE A 17 19.90 19.17 7.04
CA ILE A 17 20.92 20.19 6.70
C ILE A 17 22.02 20.26 7.78
N PRO A 18 22.92 19.27 7.94
CA PRO A 18 23.90 19.28 9.04
C PRO A 18 24.86 20.48 8.96
N ASP A 19 25.25 20.89 7.76
CA ASP A 19 26.30 21.91 7.53
C ASP A 19 25.73 23.30 7.20
N ARG A 20 24.42 23.53 7.42
CA ARG A 20 23.68 24.71 6.92
C ARG A 20 23.69 24.88 5.39
N VAL A 21 24.16 23.87 4.65
CA VAL A 21 24.22 23.94 3.18
C VAL A 21 22.96 23.35 2.55
N LEU A 22 22.27 24.17 1.74
CA LEU A 22 20.97 23.84 1.13
C LEU A 22 21.05 22.86 -0.07
N ILE A 23 22.04 21.97 -0.13
CA ILE A 23 22.28 21.08 -1.29
C ILE A 23 21.07 20.19 -1.58
N HIS A 24 20.41 19.68 -0.55
CA HIS A 24 19.24 18.80 -0.68
C HIS A 24 17.92 19.55 -0.92
N PHE A 25 17.94 20.89 -0.89
CA PHE A 25 16.76 21.75 -1.03
C PHE A 25 16.94 22.68 -2.23
N PRO A 26 16.89 22.15 -3.48
CA PRO A 26 17.27 22.90 -4.68
C PRO A 26 16.44 24.17 -4.86
N LYS A 27 15.16 24.15 -4.50
CA LYS A 27 14.29 25.33 -4.59
C LYS A 27 14.63 26.41 -3.56
N LEU A 28 14.91 25.99 -2.32
CA LEU A 28 15.33 26.91 -1.27
C LEU A 28 16.69 27.51 -1.62
N ARG A 29 17.64 26.68 -2.06
CA ARG A 29 18.96 27.10 -2.56
C ARG A 29 18.84 28.13 -3.67
N GLU A 30 18.11 27.80 -4.74
CA GLU A 30 17.86 28.71 -5.87
C GLU A 30 17.32 30.07 -5.41
N THR A 31 16.33 30.05 -4.52
CA THR A 31 15.69 31.27 -4.01
C THR A 31 16.68 32.12 -3.19
N THR A 32 17.46 31.49 -2.31
CA THR A 32 18.49 32.19 -1.50
C THR A 32 19.70 32.65 -2.32
N THR A 33 19.99 32.01 -3.46
CA THR A 33 21.05 32.47 -4.38
C THR A 33 20.58 33.69 -5.18
N ARG A 34 19.31 33.74 -5.57
CA ARG A 34 18.72 34.88 -6.28
C ARG A 34 18.57 36.11 -5.39
N ASP A 35 18.19 35.90 -4.12
CA ASP A 35 18.06 36.96 -3.12
C ASP A 35 18.71 36.54 -1.80
N PRO A 36 20.00 36.90 -1.59
CA PRO A 36 20.72 36.59 -0.36
C PRO A 36 20.13 37.23 0.90
N SER A 37 19.35 38.32 0.78
CA SER A 37 18.74 38.98 1.93
C SER A 37 17.75 38.05 2.66
N LEU A 38 17.14 37.09 1.94
CA LEU A 38 16.23 36.10 2.51
C LEU A 38 16.88 35.19 3.55
N LEU A 39 18.21 35.04 3.52
CA LEU A 39 18.94 34.26 4.53
C LEU A 39 18.80 34.86 5.93
N GLN A 40 18.56 36.18 6.06
CA GLN A 40 18.32 36.83 7.35
C GLN A 40 16.99 36.39 7.98
N HIS A 41 16.04 35.97 7.16
CA HIS A 41 14.72 35.47 7.60
C HIS A 41 14.71 33.95 7.80
N PHE A 42 15.75 33.25 7.32
CA PHE A 42 15.86 31.81 7.47
C PHE A 42 16.38 31.45 8.87
N SER A 43 15.48 30.95 9.72
CA SER A 43 15.85 30.38 11.02
C SER A 43 16.29 28.93 10.85
N TYR A 44 17.60 28.70 10.89
CA TYR A 44 18.15 27.34 10.88
C TYR A 44 17.67 26.51 12.08
N THR A 45 17.64 27.11 13.27
CA THR A 45 17.17 26.42 14.49
C THR A 45 15.68 26.09 14.41
N GLY A 46 14.86 26.99 13.87
CA GLY A 46 13.44 26.74 13.62
C GLY A 46 13.23 25.63 12.59
N PHE A 47 14.02 25.63 11.51
CA PHE A 47 13.98 24.57 10.50
C PHE A 47 14.32 23.20 11.10
N VAL A 48 15.41 23.11 11.88
CA VAL A 48 15.82 21.85 12.54
C VAL A 48 14.73 21.37 13.47
N LYS A 49 14.13 22.26 14.26
CA LYS A 49 13.01 21.90 15.16
C LYS A 49 11.83 21.30 14.40
N VAL A 50 11.36 21.97 13.34
CA VAL A 50 10.26 21.47 12.49
C VAL A 50 10.62 20.13 11.84
N TRP A 51 11.89 19.95 11.48
CA TRP A 51 12.38 18.71 10.88
C TRP A 51 12.39 17.55 11.89
N GLU A 52 12.82 17.79 13.13
CA GLU A 52 12.78 16.82 14.22
C GLU A 52 11.34 16.43 14.57
N GLU A 53 10.45 17.40 14.67
CA GLU A 53 9.01 17.17 14.87
C GLU A 53 8.42 16.30 13.75
N LEU A 54 8.70 16.65 12.48
CA LEU A 54 8.26 15.86 11.33
C LEU A 54 8.79 14.43 11.39
N LYS A 55 10.05 14.24 11.78
CA LYS A 55 10.66 12.92 11.92
C LYS A 55 9.93 12.10 12.99
N LEU A 56 9.72 12.67 14.17
CA LEU A 56 9.06 12.00 15.29
C LEU A 56 7.62 11.62 14.95
N GLU A 57 6.85 12.55 14.38
CA GLU A 57 5.48 12.31 13.94
C GLU A 57 5.42 11.22 12.86
N PHE A 58 6.36 11.23 11.91
CA PHE A 58 6.42 10.20 10.88
C PHE A 58 6.77 8.82 11.44
N GLU A 59 7.75 8.73 12.33
CA GLU A 59 8.13 7.48 12.98
C GLU A 59 7.02 6.93 13.86
N SER A 60 6.33 7.80 14.61
CA SER A 60 5.18 7.41 15.43
C SER A 60 4.00 6.95 14.58
N ARG A 61 3.72 7.62 13.45
CA ARG A 61 2.59 7.28 12.59
C ARG A 61 2.73 5.92 11.89
N PHE A 62 3.95 5.49 11.60
CA PHE A 62 4.22 4.27 10.84
C PHE A 62 4.96 3.20 11.67
N SER A 63 4.92 3.30 13.00
CA SER A 63 5.61 2.36 13.89
C SER A 63 5.12 0.93 13.70
N ASP A 64 3.81 0.74 13.58
CA ASP A 64 3.13 -0.53 13.32
C ASP A 64 3.58 -1.17 11.99
N VAL A 65 3.70 -0.36 10.93
CA VAL A 65 4.17 -0.82 9.61
C VAL A 65 5.63 -1.26 9.67
N ILE A 66 6.45 -0.56 10.46
CA ILE A 66 7.87 -0.89 10.66
C ILE A 66 8.01 -2.16 11.51
N GLU A 67 7.18 -2.35 12.54
CA GLU A 67 7.14 -3.60 13.33
C GLU A 67 6.84 -4.82 12.46
N GLN A 68 6.02 -4.65 11.42
CA GLN A 68 5.65 -5.70 10.47
C GLN A 68 6.55 -5.72 9.22
N GLN A 69 7.72 -5.05 9.23
CA GLN A 69 8.58 -4.97 8.05
C GLN A 69 8.99 -6.35 7.49
N ASN A 70 9.26 -7.32 8.37
CA ASN A 70 9.66 -8.67 7.94
C ASN A 70 8.57 -9.36 7.11
N ILE A 71 7.30 -9.27 7.54
CA ILE A 71 6.21 -9.93 6.80
C ILE A 71 5.96 -9.25 5.44
N PHE A 72 6.11 -7.92 5.35
CA PHE A 72 6.03 -7.22 4.08
C PHE A 72 7.18 -7.57 3.14
N ASN A 73 8.41 -7.67 3.65
CA ASN A 73 9.56 -8.10 2.87
C ASN A 73 9.37 -9.54 2.34
N PHE A 74 8.76 -10.42 3.14
CA PHE A 74 8.45 -11.78 2.74
C PHE A 74 7.42 -11.81 1.61
N ILE A 75 6.40 -10.96 1.68
CA ILE A 75 5.42 -10.84 0.58
C ILE A 75 6.04 -10.32 -0.70
N GLU A 76 7.02 -9.40 -0.61
CA GLU A 76 7.74 -8.90 -1.77
C GLU A 76 8.71 -9.94 -2.37
N ASN A 77 9.37 -10.74 -1.52
CA ASN A 77 10.29 -11.78 -1.95
C ASN A 77 10.32 -12.96 -0.95
N PRO A 78 9.45 -13.96 -1.13
CA PRO A 78 9.34 -15.05 -0.16
C PRO A 78 10.52 -16.02 -0.20
N PHE A 79 11.32 -16.02 -1.28
CA PHE A 79 12.37 -17.03 -1.54
C PHE A 79 13.72 -16.73 -0.87
N ASN A 80 13.99 -15.47 -0.53
CA ASN A 80 15.28 -15.04 0.02
C ASN A 80 15.17 -14.60 1.49
N MET A 81 14.23 -15.18 2.23
CA MET A 81 14.00 -14.84 3.62
C MET A 81 14.15 -16.04 4.53
N ASP A 82 14.80 -15.84 5.67
CA ASP A 82 14.88 -16.86 6.71
C ASP A 82 13.54 -17.00 7.44
N VAL A 83 13.01 -18.22 7.50
CA VAL A 83 11.74 -18.53 8.18
C VAL A 83 11.82 -18.17 9.67
N THR A 84 12.97 -18.33 10.30
CA THR A 84 13.12 -18.01 11.74
C THR A 84 13.00 -16.51 12.01
N SER A 85 13.37 -15.67 11.04
CA SER A 85 13.22 -14.21 11.12
C SER A 85 11.75 -13.75 11.03
N LEU A 86 10.86 -14.60 10.52
CA LEU A 86 9.42 -14.35 10.38
C LEU A 86 8.62 -14.82 11.59
N THR A 87 9.15 -15.75 12.38
CA THR A 87 8.50 -16.33 13.56
C THR A 87 7.79 -15.29 14.45
N PRO A 88 8.39 -14.13 14.82
CA PRO A 88 7.71 -13.15 15.67
C PRO A 88 6.46 -12.56 15.00
N SER A 89 6.58 -12.15 13.74
CA SER A 89 5.47 -11.58 12.96
C SER A 89 4.37 -12.61 12.72
N ILE A 90 4.74 -13.87 12.43
CA ILE A 90 3.80 -14.99 12.26
C ILE A 90 3.03 -15.26 13.55
N THR A 91 3.73 -15.34 14.68
CA THR A 91 3.11 -15.61 15.99
C THR A 91 2.09 -14.53 16.36
N GLN A 92 2.37 -13.27 16.03
CA GLN A 92 1.47 -12.16 16.26
C GLN A 92 0.24 -12.19 15.33
N LEU A 93 0.42 -12.53 14.06
CA LEU A 93 -0.65 -12.45 13.04
C LEU A 93 -1.53 -13.71 13.00
N CYS A 94 -0.96 -14.87 13.34
CA CYS A 94 -1.55 -16.21 13.28
C CYS A 94 -1.03 -17.10 14.44
N PRO A 95 -1.47 -16.89 15.70
CA PRO A 95 -0.95 -17.61 16.86
C PRO A 95 -1.28 -19.11 16.92
N GLY A 96 -2.29 -19.58 16.17
CA GLY A 96 -2.78 -20.95 16.24
C GLY A 96 -2.02 -21.99 15.41
N ASP A 97 -1.44 -21.58 14.27
CA ASP A 97 -0.98 -22.50 13.22
C ASP A 97 0.48 -22.26 12.80
N ARG A 98 1.31 -21.77 13.72
CA ARG A 98 2.70 -21.39 13.43
C ARG A 98 3.48 -22.50 12.74
N ALA A 99 3.45 -23.73 13.26
CA ALA A 99 4.23 -24.83 12.72
C ALA A 99 3.80 -25.21 11.29
N ALA A 100 2.49 -25.23 11.02
CA ALA A 100 1.95 -25.49 9.69
C ALA A 100 2.38 -24.40 8.70
N LEU A 101 2.31 -23.14 9.13
CA LEU A 101 2.72 -22.00 8.32
C LEU A 101 4.24 -21.98 8.04
N GLU A 102 5.07 -22.26 9.04
CA GLU A 102 6.52 -22.37 8.84
C GLU A 102 6.87 -23.50 7.85
N CYS A 103 6.18 -24.65 7.90
CA CYS A 103 6.32 -25.72 6.91
C CYS A 103 5.91 -25.27 5.50
N GLU A 104 4.73 -24.65 5.36
CA GLU A 104 4.24 -24.14 4.07
C GLU A 104 5.19 -23.09 3.45
N ILE A 105 5.82 -22.25 4.29
CA ILE A 105 6.83 -21.31 3.81
C ILE A 105 8.05 -22.05 3.25
N VAL A 106 8.55 -23.08 3.93
CA VAL A 106 9.69 -23.88 3.44
C VAL A 106 9.32 -24.59 2.13
N GLU A 107 8.12 -25.17 2.04
CA GLU A 107 7.62 -25.79 0.82
C GLU A 107 7.52 -24.78 -0.34
N LEU A 108 7.01 -23.57 -0.07
CA LEU A 108 6.96 -22.50 -1.05
C LEU A 108 8.37 -22.12 -1.52
N GLN A 109 9.32 -21.94 -0.59
CA GLN A 109 10.69 -21.52 -0.88
C GLN A 109 11.48 -22.53 -1.72
N THR A 110 11.12 -23.81 -1.65
CA THR A 110 11.75 -24.87 -2.46
C THR A 110 11.11 -25.04 -3.85
N ASN A 111 10.00 -24.33 -4.13
CA ASN A 111 9.29 -24.42 -5.40
C ASN A 111 9.89 -23.48 -6.47
N ALA A 112 10.82 -24.03 -7.27
CA ALA A 112 11.49 -23.30 -8.35
C ALA A 112 10.55 -22.80 -9.45
N ILE A 113 9.41 -23.46 -9.68
CA ILE A 113 8.42 -23.03 -10.67
C ILE A 113 7.76 -21.73 -10.20
N LEU A 114 7.22 -21.74 -8.97
CA LEU A 114 6.64 -20.54 -8.36
C LEU A 114 7.66 -19.42 -8.22
N GLN A 115 8.94 -19.74 -7.97
CA GLN A 115 10.01 -18.74 -7.93
C GLN A 115 10.20 -18.02 -9.27
N ALA A 116 10.08 -18.73 -10.39
CA ALA A 116 10.21 -18.13 -11.71
C ALA A 116 9.08 -17.12 -11.99
N GLU A 117 7.87 -17.42 -11.53
CA GLU A 117 6.67 -16.58 -11.72
C GLU A 117 6.72 -15.25 -10.95
N LEU A 118 7.57 -15.14 -9.92
CA LEU A 118 7.75 -13.89 -9.18
C LEU A 118 8.25 -12.73 -10.08
N LYS A 119 8.94 -13.05 -11.19
CA LYS A 119 9.45 -12.06 -12.15
C LYS A 119 8.33 -11.24 -12.82
N GLU A 120 7.16 -11.83 -13.01
CA GLU A 120 5.98 -11.16 -13.58
C GLU A 120 5.28 -10.23 -12.57
N GLY A 121 5.67 -10.33 -11.30
CA GLY A 121 5.29 -9.40 -10.24
C GLY A 121 4.56 -10.06 -9.06
N VAL A 122 4.67 -9.42 -7.90
CA VAL A 122 4.16 -9.91 -6.61
C VAL A 122 2.67 -10.25 -6.64
N GLY A 123 1.85 -9.42 -7.28
CA GLY A 123 0.40 -9.66 -7.37
C GLY A 123 0.05 -10.87 -8.24
N HIS A 124 0.77 -11.07 -9.35
CA HIS A 124 0.58 -12.23 -10.21
C HIS A 124 1.03 -13.51 -9.50
N PHE A 125 2.22 -13.49 -8.93
CA PHE A 125 2.77 -14.59 -8.14
C PHE A 125 1.78 -15.08 -7.06
N TRP A 126 1.33 -14.19 -6.18
CA TRP A 126 0.40 -14.57 -5.13
C TRP A 126 -0.98 -14.97 -5.66
N SER A 127 -1.33 -14.67 -6.91
CA SER A 127 -2.56 -15.19 -7.54
C SER A 127 -2.43 -16.66 -7.98
N LEU A 128 -1.22 -17.14 -8.25
CA LEU A 128 -0.93 -18.53 -8.64
C LEU A 128 -0.82 -19.48 -7.45
N VAL A 129 -0.40 -18.96 -6.28
CA VAL A 129 -0.36 -19.73 -5.03
C VAL A 129 -1.79 -20.17 -4.67
N SER A 130 -2.07 -21.47 -4.71
CA SER A 130 -3.39 -22.02 -4.42
C SER A 130 -3.63 -22.11 -2.91
N GLU A 131 -4.87 -21.88 -2.49
CA GLU A 131 -5.29 -22.07 -1.09
C GLU A 131 -5.32 -23.57 -0.72
N GLU A 132 -5.52 -24.46 -1.70
CA GLU A 132 -5.49 -25.91 -1.49
C GLU A 132 -4.08 -26.43 -1.15
N SER A 133 -3.04 -25.87 -1.76
CA SER A 133 -1.64 -26.27 -1.48
C SER A 133 -1.03 -25.50 -0.31
N PHE A 134 -1.54 -24.30 -0.01
CA PHE A 134 -1.01 -23.41 1.02
C PHE A 134 -2.15 -22.86 1.92
N PRO A 135 -2.85 -23.72 2.68
CA PRO A 135 -4.07 -23.35 3.40
C PRO A 135 -3.85 -22.37 4.55
N THR A 136 -2.67 -22.31 5.17
CA THR A 136 -2.38 -21.36 6.26
C THR A 136 -1.66 -20.10 5.76
N LEU A 137 -0.79 -20.24 4.77
CA LEU A 137 -0.03 -19.14 4.19
C LEU A 137 -0.87 -18.23 3.31
N LYS A 138 -1.77 -18.80 2.48
CA LYS A 138 -2.58 -18.01 1.55
C LYS A 138 -3.49 -17.00 2.28
N PRO A 139 -4.25 -17.36 3.33
CA PRO A 139 -5.05 -16.40 4.09
C PRO A 139 -4.20 -15.33 4.79
N LEU A 140 -3.03 -15.69 5.33
CA LEU A 140 -2.11 -14.73 5.94
C LEU A 140 -1.66 -13.68 4.91
N VAL A 141 -1.23 -14.13 3.73
CA VAL A 141 -0.80 -13.23 2.66
C VAL A 141 -1.94 -12.31 2.22
N GLN A 142 -3.16 -12.84 2.04
CA GLN A 142 -4.33 -12.04 1.70
C GLN A 142 -4.62 -10.98 2.77
N LYS A 143 -4.56 -11.36 4.06
CA LYS A 143 -4.73 -10.45 5.20
C LYS A 143 -3.69 -9.32 5.15
N VAL A 144 -2.41 -9.63 4.99
CA VAL A 144 -1.35 -8.60 4.97
C VAL A 144 -1.42 -7.75 3.69
N MET A 145 -1.73 -8.34 2.54
CA MET A 145 -1.94 -7.61 1.28
C MET A 145 -3.15 -6.66 1.33
N SER A 146 -4.10 -6.91 2.24
CA SER A 146 -5.23 -6.02 2.51
C SER A 146 -4.89 -4.81 3.39
N PHE A 147 -3.68 -4.76 3.98
CA PHE A 147 -3.28 -3.64 4.82
C PHE A 147 -3.09 -2.37 3.98
N PHE A 148 -3.87 -1.35 4.29
CA PHE A 148 -3.75 -0.02 3.68
C PHE A 148 -2.97 0.90 4.63
N VAL A 149 -1.72 1.21 4.28
CA VAL A 149 -0.87 2.14 5.08
C VAL A 149 -1.28 3.61 4.89
N SER A 150 -2.13 3.92 3.90
CA SER A 150 -2.61 5.27 3.65
C SER A 150 -4.10 5.31 3.41
N THR A 151 -4.74 6.40 3.84
CA THR A 151 -6.12 6.73 3.52
C THR A 151 -6.30 7.24 2.08
N TYR A 152 -5.23 7.39 1.29
CA TYR A 152 -5.30 7.94 -0.07
C TYR A 152 -6.34 7.24 -0.96
N THR A 153 -6.37 5.90 -0.97
CA THR A 153 -7.38 5.16 -1.75
C THR A 153 -8.79 5.47 -1.27
N CYS A 154 -8.99 5.58 0.05
CA CYS A 154 -10.26 5.99 0.64
C CYS A 154 -10.60 7.43 0.25
N GLU A 155 -9.67 8.38 0.36
CA GLU A 155 -9.85 9.80 0.01
C GLU A 155 -10.17 9.99 -1.48
N SER A 156 -9.49 9.25 -2.36
CA SER A 156 -9.77 9.22 -3.79
C SER A 156 -11.15 8.66 -4.08
N THR A 157 -11.54 7.59 -3.38
CA THR A 157 -12.88 6.99 -3.46
C THR A 157 -13.95 7.96 -2.97
N PHE A 158 -13.74 8.66 -1.85
CA PHE A 158 -14.65 9.70 -1.35
C PHE A 158 -14.76 10.89 -2.28
N SER A 159 -13.65 11.32 -2.88
CA SER A 159 -13.64 12.38 -3.89
C SER A 159 -14.47 11.98 -5.11
N THR A 160 -14.32 10.75 -5.57
CA THR A 160 -15.13 10.17 -6.65
C THR A 160 -16.61 10.10 -6.26
N MET A 161 -16.90 9.65 -5.03
CA MET A 161 -18.26 9.61 -4.49
C MET A 161 -18.90 11.01 -4.43
N ASN A 162 -18.14 12.04 -4.07
CA ASN A 162 -18.61 13.43 -4.07
C ASN A 162 -18.96 13.92 -5.48
N ILE A 163 -18.19 13.50 -6.50
CA ILE A 163 -18.53 13.76 -7.91
C ILE A 163 -19.83 13.05 -8.30
N ILE A 164 -20.03 11.80 -7.85
CA ILE A 164 -21.25 11.03 -8.11
C ILE A 164 -22.47 11.67 -7.44
N LYS A 165 -22.31 12.21 -6.22
CA LYS A 165 -23.34 12.90 -5.42
C LYS A 165 -23.71 14.32 -5.90
N ARG A 166 -23.17 14.80 -7.03
CA ARG A 166 -23.42 16.17 -7.53
C ARG A 166 -24.92 16.54 -7.50
N LYS A 167 -25.18 17.82 -7.20
CA LYS A 167 -26.51 18.45 -6.98
C LYS A 167 -27.56 18.23 -8.08
N GLN A 168 -27.17 17.69 -9.23
CA GLN A 168 -28.06 17.36 -10.35
C GLN A 168 -28.72 15.96 -10.21
N ARG A 169 -28.30 15.14 -9.24
CA ARG A 169 -28.79 13.76 -9.05
C ARG A 169 -29.56 13.61 -7.73
N ASN A 170 -30.80 14.11 -7.70
CA ASN A 170 -31.62 14.20 -6.48
C ASN A 170 -32.33 12.88 -6.07
N ARG A 171 -32.16 11.80 -6.84
CA ARG A 171 -32.84 10.49 -6.62
C ARG A 171 -31.88 9.32 -6.40
N LEU A 172 -30.62 9.59 -6.07
CA LEU A 172 -29.67 8.52 -5.74
C LEU A 172 -30.01 7.94 -4.36
N THR A 173 -30.23 6.64 -4.31
CA THR A 173 -30.30 5.89 -3.05
C THR A 173 -28.87 5.48 -2.64
N ASN A 174 -28.70 5.02 -1.40
CA ASN A 174 -27.41 4.51 -0.94
C ASN A 174 -26.92 3.32 -1.79
N ALA A 175 -27.83 2.42 -2.18
CA ALA A 175 -27.49 1.29 -3.06
C ALA A 175 -26.98 1.75 -4.43
N HIS A 176 -27.60 2.77 -5.03
CA HIS A 176 -27.11 3.33 -6.30
C HIS A 176 -25.72 3.95 -6.15
N LEU A 177 -25.49 4.68 -5.05
CA LEU A 177 -24.22 5.31 -4.78
C LEU A 177 -23.10 4.29 -4.60
N GLU A 178 -23.36 3.22 -3.85
CA GLU A 178 -22.41 2.13 -3.65
C GLU A 178 -22.03 1.50 -5.00
N CYS A 179 -23.01 1.07 -5.80
CA CYS A 179 -22.75 0.48 -7.11
C CYS A 179 -21.96 1.42 -8.03
N LEU A 180 -22.36 2.69 -8.12
CA LEU A 180 -21.68 3.67 -8.97
C LEU A 180 -20.26 3.96 -8.49
N THR A 181 -20.02 3.95 -7.19
CA THR A 181 -18.69 4.15 -6.62
C THR A 181 -17.80 2.96 -6.97
N VAL A 182 -18.27 1.72 -6.80
CA VAL A 182 -17.54 0.51 -7.20
C VAL A 182 -17.22 0.51 -8.70
N ILE A 183 -18.18 0.87 -9.55
CA ILE A 183 -17.97 0.95 -11.01
C ILE A 183 -16.94 2.03 -11.36
N ALA A 184 -16.94 3.15 -10.65
CA ALA A 184 -16.04 4.27 -10.93
C ALA A 184 -14.60 4.03 -10.44
N THR A 185 -14.41 3.21 -9.41
CA THR A 185 -13.09 2.96 -8.80
C THR A 185 -12.44 1.65 -9.23
N THR A 186 -13.19 0.73 -9.83
CA THR A 186 -12.66 -0.56 -10.28
C THR A 186 -11.88 -0.46 -11.58
N ASN A 187 -10.74 -1.16 -11.63
CA ASN A 187 -9.98 -1.37 -12.88
C ASN A 187 -10.47 -2.61 -13.66
N TYR A 188 -11.50 -3.29 -13.17
CA TYR A 188 -12.08 -4.45 -13.84
C TYR A 188 -12.74 -4.03 -15.16
N LYS A 189 -12.21 -4.53 -16.27
CA LYS A 189 -12.82 -4.32 -17.59
C LYS A 189 -14.06 -5.20 -17.73
N TYR A 190 -15.21 -4.62 -17.42
CA TYR A 190 -16.50 -5.29 -17.60
C TYR A 190 -16.68 -5.74 -19.06
N ASN A 191 -17.03 -7.01 -19.25
CA ASN A 191 -17.47 -7.50 -20.56
C ASN A 191 -18.92 -7.03 -20.82
N ILE A 192 -19.06 -5.82 -21.35
CA ILE A 192 -20.34 -5.16 -21.61
C ILE A 192 -21.25 -6.03 -22.51
N LYS A 193 -20.67 -6.83 -23.42
CA LYS A 193 -21.43 -7.74 -24.28
C LYS A 193 -22.14 -8.82 -23.47
N LYS A 194 -21.44 -9.42 -22.51
CA LYS A 194 -21.98 -10.45 -21.60
C LYS A 194 -23.07 -9.86 -20.68
N VAL A 195 -22.86 -8.64 -20.17
CA VAL A 195 -23.86 -7.94 -19.34
C VAL A 195 -25.14 -7.64 -20.12
N LYS A 196 -25.02 -7.15 -21.37
CA LYS A 196 -26.18 -6.91 -22.24
C LYS A 196 -26.96 -8.19 -22.55
N ALA A 197 -26.27 -9.30 -22.78
CA ALA A 197 -26.90 -10.60 -23.01
C ALA A 197 -27.69 -11.07 -21.78
N MET A 198 -27.13 -10.95 -20.57
CA MET A 198 -27.82 -11.31 -19.32
C MET A 198 -29.04 -10.42 -19.05
N GLN A 199 -28.98 -9.11 -19.34
CA GLN A 199 -30.14 -8.21 -19.22
C GLN A 199 -31.25 -8.54 -20.22
N ALA A 200 -30.91 -8.92 -21.45
CA ALA A 200 -31.89 -9.35 -22.45
C ALA A 200 -32.62 -10.62 -21.98
N MET A 201 -31.86 -11.60 -21.46
CA MET A 201 -32.41 -12.84 -20.90
C MET A 201 -33.34 -12.61 -19.71
N PHE A 202 -32.99 -11.68 -18.81
CA PHE A 202 -33.81 -11.34 -17.65
C PHE A 202 -35.12 -10.64 -18.03
N ARG A 203 -35.12 -9.85 -19.10
CA ARG A 203 -36.33 -9.21 -19.63
C ARG A 203 -37.22 -10.20 -20.38
N SER A 204 -36.65 -11.20 -21.05
CA SER A 204 -37.41 -12.24 -21.75
C SER A 204 -38.01 -13.29 -20.82
N SER A 205 -37.53 -13.44 -19.57
CA SER A 205 -38.08 -14.40 -18.61
C SER A 205 -39.20 -13.82 -17.71
N GLN A 206 -39.57 -12.55 -17.92
CA GLN A 206 -40.69 -11.89 -17.24
C GLN A 206 -41.95 -11.80 -18.11
N TYR A 207 -41.95 -12.51 -19.25
CA TYR A 207 -43.09 -12.67 -20.15
C TYR A 207 -43.40 -14.15 -20.36
#